data_AF-A0A969LY58-F1
#
_entry.id   AF-A0A969LY58-F1
#
_cell.length_a   1.000
_cell.length_b   1.000
_cell.length_c   1.000
_cell.angle_alpha   90.00
_cell.angle_beta   90.00
_cell.angle_gamma   90.00
#
_symmetry.space_group_name_H-M   'P 1'
#
loop_
_entity.id
_entity.type
_entity.pdbx_description
1 polymer ?
#
loop_
_entity_poly.entity_id
_entity_poly.type
_entity_poly.pdbx_seq_one_letter_code
_entity_poly.pdbx_strand_id
1 'polypeptide(L)'
;MAKSKAVQFRAQISQDIDFIVRAIIPFKDAGRDWSISDVAVEALIEWLQKPENRELVEVHNILEGLERRGLTTNIYDSNPEDDES
;
A
#
# COMPACT_ATOMS: atom_id res chain seq x y z
N MET A 1 -1.11 -3.43 -22.84
CA MET A 1 -1.09 -3.55 -21.37
C MET A 1 -2.13 -4.59 -20.96
N ALA A 2 -1.71 -5.70 -20.37
CA ALA A 2 -2.65 -6.73 -19.90
C ALA A 2 -3.51 -6.14 -18.78
N LYS A 3 -4.84 -6.24 -18.88
CA LYS A 3 -5.76 -5.88 -17.80
C LYS A 3 -5.42 -6.73 -16.58
N SER A 4 -4.74 -6.17 -15.60
CA SER A 4 -4.48 -6.82 -14.32
C SER A 4 -5.83 -7.16 -13.68
N LYS A 5 -6.07 -8.44 -13.46
CA LYS A 5 -7.32 -8.91 -12.84
C LYS A 5 -7.35 -8.41 -11.40
N ALA A 6 -8.41 -7.70 -11.02
CA ALA A 6 -8.61 -7.28 -9.65
C ALA A 6 -8.67 -8.52 -8.74
N VAL A 7 -7.84 -8.53 -7.70
CA VAL A 7 -7.79 -9.60 -6.69
C VAL A 7 -8.51 -9.09 -5.44
N GLN A 8 -9.41 -9.91 -4.87
CA GLN A 8 -10.05 -9.58 -3.60
C GLN A 8 -9.14 -9.99 -2.44
N PHE A 9 -8.77 -9.02 -1.62
CA PHE A 9 -8.12 -9.23 -0.33
C PHE A 9 -9.19 -9.24 0.77
N ARG A 10 -9.20 -10.27 1.62
CA ARG A 10 -10.08 -10.36 2.79
C ARG A 10 -9.23 -10.59 4.03
N ALA A 11 -9.35 -9.69 4.99
CA ALA A 11 -8.72 -9.80 6.29
C ALA A 11 -9.77 -9.66 7.40
N GLN A 12 -9.53 -10.32 8.52
CA GLN A 12 -10.24 -10.05 9.76
C GLN A 12 -9.41 -9.08 10.60
N ILE A 13 -10.06 -8.02 11.07
CA ILE A 13 -9.46 -7.01 11.95
C ILE A 13 -10.26 -6.95 13.25
N SER A 14 -9.64 -6.45 14.33
CA SER A 14 -10.38 -6.20 15.57
C SER A 14 -11.37 -5.05 15.38
N GLN A 15 -12.41 -5.02 16.21
CA GLN A 15 -13.45 -3.99 16.16
C GLN A 15 -12.89 -2.57 16.36
N ASP A 16 -11.89 -2.42 17.22
CA ASP A 16 -11.26 -1.11 17.48
C ASP A 16 -10.58 -0.57 16.22
N ILE A 17 -9.93 -1.43 15.42
CA ILE A 17 -9.30 -1.04 14.17
C ILE A 17 -10.37 -0.67 13.11
N ASP A 18 -11.47 -1.42 13.02
CA ASP A 18 -12.59 -1.04 12.13
C ASP A 18 -13.15 0.34 12.51
N PHE A 19 -13.33 0.60 13.81
CA PHE A 19 -13.80 1.90 14.29
C PHE A 19 -12.85 3.02 13.92
N ILE A 20 -11.54 2.84 14.15
CA ILE A 20 -10.52 3.84 13.80
C ILE A 20 -10.55 4.11 12.29
N VAL A 21 -10.54 3.07 11.46
CA VAL A 21 -10.55 3.20 9.99
C VAL A 21 -11.79 3.99 9.54
N ARG A 22 -12.98 3.68 10.05
CA ARG A 22 -14.21 4.41 9.70
C ARG A 22 -14.21 5.84 10.20
N ALA A 23 -13.57 6.12 11.33
CA ALA A 23 -13.47 7.47 11.88
C ALA A 23 -12.49 8.34 11.09
N ILE A 24 -11.40 7.78 10.54
CA ILE A 24 -10.39 8.55 9.81
C ILE A 24 -10.76 8.85 8.36
N ILE A 25 -11.49 7.94 7.70
CA ILE A 25 -11.84 8.06 6.26
C ILE A 25 -12.49 9.42 5.92
N PRO A 26 -13.48 9.92 6.69
CA PRO A 26 -14.11 11.20 6.39
C PRO A 26 -13.17 12.42 6.45
N PHE A 27 -12.06 12.33 7.20
CA PHE A 27 -11.09 13.42 7.28
C PHE A 27 -10.12 13.46 6.10
N LYS A 28 -10.11 12.41 5.26
CA LYS A 28 -9.25 12.32 4.08
C LYS A 28 -9.85 13.17 2.96
N ASP A 29 -9.61 14.48 3.02
CA ASP A 29 -10.07 15.42 1.98
C ASP A 29 -9.13 15.39 0.78
N ALA A 30 -9.57 14.71 -0.28
CA ALA A 30 -8.86 14.69 -1.57
C ALA A 30 -9.81 14.91 -2.76
N GLY A 31 -10.96 15.56 -2.53
CA GLY A 31 -11.94 15.83 -3.58
C GLY A 31 -12.58 14.59 -4.22
N ARG A 32 -12.55 13.43 -3.53
CA ARG A 32 -13.22 12.19 -3.95
C ARG A 32 -13.74 11.40 -2.74
N ASP A 33 -14.73 10.55 -2.97
CA ASP A 33 -15.20 9.58 -1.99
C ASP A 33 -14.18 8.45 -1.83
N TRP A 34 -13.64 8.30 -0.63
CA TRP A 34 -12.69 7.24 -0.30
C TRP A 34 -13.41 6.00 0.22
N SER A 35 -13.14 4.84 -0.41
CA SER A 35 -13.54 3.56 0.17
C SER A 35 -12.52 3.10 1.22
N ILE A 36 -12.93 2.19 2.10
CA ILE A 36 -12.02 1.50 3.05
C ILE A 36 -10.87 0.83 2.29
N SER A 37 -11.17 0.23 1.14
CA SER A 37 -10.15 -0.43 0.31
C SER A 37 -9.11 0.57 -0.22
N ASP A 38 -9.54 1.76 -0.66
CA ASP A 38 -8.63 2.79 -1.15
C ASP A 38 -7.65 3.21 -0.05
N VAL A 39 -8.16 3.47 1.15
CA VAL A 39 -7.34 3.88 2.30
C VAL A 39 -6.40 2.76 2.74
N ALA A 40 -6.85 1.51 2.77
CA ALA A 40 -6.01 0.38 3.14
C ALA A 40 -4.88 0.13 2.14
N VAL A 41 -5.15 0.27 0.84
CA VAL A 41 -4.14 0.11 -0.21
C VAL A 41 -3.11 1.23 -0.13
N GLU A 42 -3.56 2.48 -0.02
CA GLU A 42 -2.66 3.64 0.08
C GLU A 42 -1.76 3.54 1.32
N ALA A 43 -2.35 3.29 2.49
CA ALA A 43 -1.60 3.16 3.73
C ALA A 43 -0.55 2.04 3.68
N LEU A 44 -0.86 0.92 3.01
CA LEU A 44 0.09 -0.18 2.81
C LEU A 44 1.24 0.22 1.89
N ILE A 45 0.97 0.91 0.78
CA ILE A 45 2.00 1.39 -0.14
C ILE A 45 2.91 2.38 0.57
N GLU A 46 2.35 3.38 1.25
CA GLU A 46 3.11 4.36 2.01
C GLU A 46 3.94 3.70 3.12
N TRP A 47 3.36 2.72 3.83
CA TRP A 47 4.09 1.97 4.86
C TRP A 47 5.30 1.25 4.27
N LEU A 48 5.16 0.62 3.10
CA LEU A 48 6.28 -0.05 2.43
C LEU A 48 7.36 0.95 2.00
N GLN A 49 6.98 2.15 1.57
CA GLN A 49 7.90 3.17 1.05
C GLN A 49 8.71 3.91 2.13
N LYS A 50 8.22 3.91 3.36
CA LYS A 50 8.85 4.60 4.49
C LYS A 50 10.25 4.02 4.82
N PRO A 51 11.32 4.84 4.84
CA PRO A 51 12.67 4.38 5.17
C PRO A 51 12.75 3.66 6.52
N GLU A 52 11.99 4.13 7.51
CA GLU A 52 11.92 3.54 8.85
C GLU A 52 11.37 2.11 8.87
N ASN A 53 10.63 1.71 7.84
CA ASN A 53 10.05 0.36 7.73
C ASN A 53 10.92 -0.60 6.90
N ARG A 54 12.03 -0.12 6.34
CA ARG A 54 12.90 -0.92 5.46
C ARG A 54 13.45 -2.17 6.15
N GLU A 55 13.89 -2.05 7.40
CA GLU A 55 14.38 -3.19 8.18
C GLU A 55 13.30 -4.27 8.33
N LEU A 56 12.05 -3.87 8.61
CA LEU A 56 10.92 -4.80 8.73
C LEU A 56 10.61 -5.48 7.39
N VAL A 57 10.66 -4.72 6.30
CA VAL A 57 10.46 -5.26 4.94
C VAL A 57 11.49 -6.33 4.59
N GLU A 58 12.76 -6.08 4.94
CA GLU A 58 13.86 -7.00 4.72
C GLU A 58 13.74 -8.25 5.62
N VAL A 59 13.53 -8.08 6.93
CA VAL A 59 13.40 -9.20 7.90
C VAL A 59 12.24 -10.13 7.55
N HIS A 60 11.15 -9.60 7.02
CA HIS A 60 9.98 -10.38 6.63
C HIS A 60 10.03 -10.89 5.18
N ASN A 61 11.14 -10.70 4.45
CA ASN A 61 11.33 -11.10 3.05
C ASN A 61 10.17 -10.66 2.14
N ILE A 62 9.60 -9.48 2.42
CA ILE A 62 8.39 -9.02 1.74
C ILE A 62 8.68 -8.83 0.25
N LEU A 63 9.81 -8.21 -0.10
CA LEU A 63 10.18 -7.95 -1.49
C LEU A 63 10.39 -9.24 -2.30
N GLU A 64 11.15 -10.20 -1.75
CA GLU A 64 11.34 -11.49 -2.40
C GLU A 64 10.01 -12.24 -2.59
N GLY A 65 9.11 -12.14 -1.60
CA GLY A 65 7.75 -12.68 -1.69
C GLY A 65 6.90 -12.03 -2.79
N LEU A 66 7.08 -10.73 -3.04
CA LEU A 66 6.39 -9.98 -4.09
C LEU A 66 6.95 -10.33 -5.49
N GLU A 67 8.27 -10.37 -5.64
CA GLU A 67 8.95 -10.75 -6.89
C GLU A 67 8.54 -12.16 -7.34
N ARG A 68 8.51 -13.13 -6.42
CA ARG A 68 8.06 -14.51 -6.69
C ARG A 68 6.62 -14.58 -7.20
N ARG A 69 5.80 -13.56 -6.93
CA ARG A 69 4.41 -13.45 -7.40
C ARG A 69 4.29 -12.64 -8.70
N GLY A 70 5.41 -12.23 -9.29
CA GLY A 70 5.45 -11.42 -10.51
C GLY A 70 4.99 -9.98 -10.28
N LEU A 71 5.03 -9.50 -9.05
CA LEU A 71 4.78 -8.09 -8.73
C LEU A 71 6.12 -7.36 -8.79
N THR A 72 6.30 -6.50 -9.79
CA THR A 72 7.49 -5.65 -9.92
C THR A 72 7.58 -4.72 -8.70
N THR A 73 8.72 -4.78 -8.01
CA THR A 73 9.03 -4.03 -6.79
C THR A 73 9.40 -2.57 -7.07
N ASN A 74 8.70 -1.92 -8.00
CA ASN A 74 8.83 -0.47 -8.24
C ASN A 74 8.32 0.37 -7.04
N ILE A 75 7.96 -0.28 -5.93
CA ILE A 75 7.53 0.33 -4.68
C ILE A 75 8.63 1.26 -4.14
N TYR A 76 9.91 0.96 -4.39
CA TYR A 76 11.05 1.80 -4.00
C TYR A 76 11.65 2.65 -5.13
N ASP A 77 11.33 2.37 -6.40
CA ASP A 77 11.96 3.03 -7.56
C ASP A 77 11.33 4.38 -7.94
N SER A 78 10.43 4.92 -7.11
CA SER A 78 9.93 6.29 -7.32
C SER A 78 10.86 7.28 -6.60
N ASN A 79 12.10 7.41 -7.09
CA ASN A 79 12.88 8.62 -6.85
C ASN A 79 12.48 9.64 -7.92
N PRO A 80 11.84 10.78 -7.59
CA PRO A 80 11.43 11.77 -8.59
C PRO A 80 12.60 12.59 -9.18
N GLU A 81 13.86 12.12 -9.09
CA GLU A 81 15.03 12.89 -9.53
C GLU A 81 15.68 12.42 -10.84
N ASP A 82 15.19 11.35 -11.50
CA ASP A 82 15.85 10.81 -12.70
C ASP A 82 15.11 11.06 -14.02
N ASP A 83 14.21 12.05 -14.08
CA ASP A 83 13.48 12.45 -15.31
C ASP A 83 13.88 13.86 -15.82
N GLU A 84 15.06 14.36 -15.42
CA GLU A 84 15.72 15.50 -16.07
C GLU A 84 17.15 15.11 -16.50
N SER A 85 17.30 14.56 -17.71
CA SER A 85 18.54 14.57 -18.49
C SER A 85 18.27 14.41 -19.99
#